data_AF-A0A8T0VWA6-F1
#
_entry.id   AF-A0A8T0VWA6-F1
#
_cell.length_a   1.000
_cell.length_b   1.000
_cell.length_c   1.000
_cell.angle_alpha   90.00
_cell.angle_beta   90.00
_cell.angle_gamma   90.00
#
_symmetry.space_group_name_H-M   'P 1'
#
loop_
_entity.id
_entity.type
_entity.pdbx_description
1 polymer ?
#
loop_
_entity_poly.entity_id
_entity_poly.type
_entity_poly.pdbx_seq_one_letter_code
_entity_poly.pdbx_strand_id
1 'polypeptide(L)'
;MQAFRNGFSLARCIGSVCRTSLGKNTRLSPVASLSRFSSPAWTEDHFYQGKEIFNQVTWRADGHPIEAQASHAFSVGHQRLWNFTNGKVLDIGKLNVGQRCIYTTAQSGMFYLTIKHGEHWVTLVIDGREGWCYGLLNKNGKFEFKHTQYPHSKYMKRSKILKNVEGNYGKEGICPDGLHMVRMGFVPEEVAVQVLSEYHGQDPVPREVREACATLLMYGPESAKLYEAFYGSNSSILVDKVALGTHRVSLPRRLRKWNTMADSLSASQCTQAG
;
A
#
# COMPACT_ATOMS: atom_id res chain seq x y z
N MET A 1 -40.06 -13.70 11.81
CA MET A 1 -39.59 -14.61 12.88
C MET A 1 -38.63 -15.62 12.26
N GLN A 2 -37.49 -15.84 12.94
CA GLN A 2 -36.50 -16.93 12.78
C GLN A 2 -35.71 -16.94 11.45
N ALA A 3 -34.45 -16.50 11.42
CA ALA A 3 -33.21 -17.04 12.03
C ALA A 3 -32.59 -18.19 11.21
N PHE A 4 -31.58 -17.85 10.41
CA PHE A 4 -30.49 -18.77 10.08
C PHE A 4 -29.17 -18.10 10.46
N ARG A 5 -28.68 -18.50 11.64
CA ARG A 5 -27.27 -18.46 12.00
C ARG A 5 -26.58 -19.57 11.21
N ASN A 6 -25.45 -19.26 10.57
CA ASN A 6 -24.29 -20.14 10.52
C ASN A 6 -23.07 -19.32 10.08
N GLY A 7 -22.16 -19.12 11.02
CA GLY A 7 -20.87 -18.50 10.78
C GLY A 7 -19.95 -19.45 10.01
N PHE A 8 -19.32 -18.92 8.97
CA PHE A 8 -18.14 -19.54 8.37
C PHE A 8 -16.93 -18.65 8.69
N SER A 9 -16.08 -19.19 9.57
CA SER A 9 -14.75 -18.68 9.90
C SER A 9 -13.82 -18.89 8.71
N LEU A 10 -13.39 -17.80 8.06
CA LEU A 10 -12.37 -17.85 7.01
C LEU A 10 -10.97 -17.71 7.63
N ALA A 11 -10.63 -18.64 8.52
CA ALA A 11 -9.28 -18.92 8.95
C ALA A 11 -8.85 -20.27 8.35
N ARG A 12 -8.51 -20.28 7.06
CA ARG A 12 -7.80 -21.37 6.36
C ARG A 12 -7.56 -20.99 4.91
N CYS A 13 -6.41 -20.36 4.64
CA CYS A 13 -5.75 -20.40 3.32
C CYS A 13 -4.31 -19.87 3.41
N ILE A 14 -3.50 -20.40 4.34
CA ILE A 14 -2.06 -20.53 4.16
C ILE A 14 -1.69 -21.85 4.83
N GLY A 15 -1.42 -22.89 4.04
CA GLY A 15 -1.06 -24.21 4.56
C GLY A 15 -1.59 -25.36 3.72
N SER A 16 -1.09 -25.48 2.49
CA SER A 16 -1.13 -26.74 1.73
C SER A 16 0.24 -26.94 1.09
N VAL A 17 1.18 -27.45 1.88
CA VAL A 17 2.32 -28.22 1.37
C VAL A 17 2.11 -29.65 1.85
N CYS A 18 2.25 -30.57 0.90
CA CYS A 18 1.88 -31.98 0.91
C CYS A 18 2.14 -32.74 2.22
N ARG A 19 1.14 -33.56 2.63
CA ARG A 19 1.38 -34.76 3.44
C ARG A 19 1.52 -35.96 2.51
N THR A 20 2.66 -36.63 2.57
CA THR A 20 2.73 -38.08 2.42
C THR A 20 2.99 -38.73 3.79
N SER A 21 2.64 -40.01 3.85
CA SER A 21 2.11 -40.78 4.98
C SER A 21 3.11 -41.37 5.99
N LEU A 22 2.54 -42.03 7.01
CA LEU A 22 3.10 -42.89 8.08
C LEU A 22 3.42 -42.12 9.36
N GLY A 23 2.99 -42.48 10.58
CA GLY A 23 2.22 -43.60 11.09
C GLY A 23 2.54 -43.75 12.59
N LYS A 24 1.51 -44.01 13.40
CA LYS A 24 1.51 -44.55 14.78
C LYS A 24 1.92 -43.64 15.97
N ASN A 25 0.92 -43.49 16.85
CA ASN A 25 0.92 -43.18 18.29
C ASN A 25 2.25 -43.25 19.04
N THR A 26 2.60 -42.16 19.71
CA THR A 26 3.22 -42.18 21.05
C THR A 26 2.85 -40.90 21.80
N ARG A 27 2.25 -41.04 22.98
CA ARG A 27 2.10 -39.96 23.96
C ARG A 27 3.50 -39.62 24.49
N LEU A 28 3.91 -38.34 24.43
CA LEU A 28 4.99 -37.81 25.26
C LEU A 28 4.65 -36.41 25.77
N SER A 29 4.91 -36.25 27.06
CA SER A 29 4.84 -35.10 27.95
C SER A 29 5.67 -33.90 27.49
N PRO A 30 5.42 -32.70 28.05
CA PRO A 30 6.06 -31.47 27.63
C PRO A 30 7.51 -31.44 28.11
N VAL A 31 8.34 -30.64 27.43
CA VAL A 31 9.80 -30.47 27.66
C VAL A 31 10.65 -31.50 26.91
N ALA A 32 10.84 -31.25 25.61
CA ALA A 32 12.00 -31.75 24.88
C ALA A 32 12.48 -30.65 23.92
N SER A 33 13.74 -30.29 24.10
CA SER A 33 14.51 -29.29 23.38
C SER A 33 14.40 -29.42 21.85
N LEU A 34 14.07 -28.31 21.19
CA LEU A 34 14.30 -28.11 19.75
C LEU A 34 15.80 -27.92 19.50
N SER A 35 16.57 -28.99 19.65
CA SER A 35 17.94 -29.08 19.16
C SER A 35 18.02 -30.30 18.25
N ARG A 36 18.08 -30.04 16.94
CA ARG A 36 18.41 -30.93 15.79
C ARG A 36 17.34 -30.93 14.70
N PHE A 37 17.29 -29.81 13.97
CA PHE A 37 17.25 -29.85 12.52
C PHE A 37 18.43 -29.00 12.04
N SER A 38 19.59 -29.64 11.90
CA SER A 38 20.78 -29.05 11.30
C SER A 38 21.03 -29.73 9.96
N SER A 39 20.73 -29.03 8.88
CA SER A 39 21.43 -29.14 7.60
C SER A 39 21.73 -27.72 7.09
N PRO A 40 22.85 -27.51 6.40
CA PRO A 40 23.72 -26.36 6.66
C PRO A 40 23.44 -25.18 5.72
N ALA A 41 23.92 -24.01 6.15
CA ALA A 41 23.99 -22.74 5.42
C ALA A 41 22.72 -21.86 5.39
N TRP A 42 22.13 -21.62 6.55
CA TRP A 42 21.54 -20.31 6.84
C TRP A 42 21.98 -19.91 8.25
N THR A 43 23.14 -19.26 8.34
CA THR A 43 23.58 -18.62 9.57
C THR A 43 22.57 -17.54 9.95
N GLU A 44 22.01 -17.66 11.15
CA GLU A 44 20.95 -16.83 11.72
C GLU A 44 21.36 -15.36 12.00
N ASP A 45 22.45 -14.86 11.43
CA ASP A 45 23.01 -13.54 11.74
C ASP A 45 23.01 -12.53 10.55
N HIS A 46 22.28 -12.81 9.46
CA HIS A 46 22.31 -11.91 8.29
C HIS A 46 20.97 -11.30 7.82
N PHE A 47 19.85 -11.55 8.49
CA PHE A 47 18.57 -10.98 8.04
C PHE A 47 18.33 -9.51 8.44
N TYR A 48 19.04 -8.97 9.45
CA TYR A 48 18.70 -7.68 10.06
C TYR A 48 19.86 -6.70 10.31
N GLN A 49 21.05 -6.92 9.72
CA GLN A 49 22.19 -5.98 9.83
C GLN A 49 22.84 -5.59 8.50
N GLY A 50 22.12 -5.72 7.39
CA GLY A 50 22.58 -5.25 6.09
C GLY A 50 22.44 -3.73 5.94
N LYS A 51 23.45 -3.08 5.35
CA LYS A 51 23.42 -1.67 4.88
C LYS A 51 22.42 -1.42 3.74
N GLU A 52 21.72 -2.45 3.26
CA GLU A 52 20.76 -2.36 2.16
C GLU A 52 19.35 -2.23 2.71
N ILE A 53 18.84 -1.00 2.75
CA ILE A 53 17.42 -0.75 3.01
C ILE A 53 16.67 -1.06 1.71
N PHE A 54 15.86 -2.12 1.68
CA PHE A 54 14.91 -2.44 0.59
C PHE A 54 13.75 -1.43 0.58
N ASN A 55 14.04 -0.16 0.30
CA ASN A 55 13.04 0.90 0.22
C ASN A 55 12.43 1.02 -1.18
N GLN A 56 12.55 -0.01 -2.01
CA GLN A 56 11.99 -0.04 -3.35
C GLN A 56 11.35 -1.39 -3.65
N VAL A 57 10.18 -1.37 -4.29
CA VAL A 57 9.51 -2.57 -4.81
C VAL A 57 8.93 -2.28 -6.19
N THR A 58 8.91 -3.31 -7.04
CA THR A 58 8.22 -3.25 -8.33
C THR A 58 6.89 -4.00 -8.23
N TRP A 59 5.81 -3.30 -8.55
CA TRP A 59 4.50 -3.87 -8.87
C TRP A 59 4.41 -4.07 -10.38
N ARG A 60 4.20 -5.32 -10.80
CA ARG A 60 3.91 -5.69 -12.18
C ARG A 60 2.40 -5.61 -12.40
N ALA A 61 2.00 -4.63 -13.21
CA ALA A 61 0.63 -4.36 -13.61
C ALA A 61 0.27 -5.06 -14.94
N ASP A 62 1.19 -5.85 -15.51
CA ASP A 62 1.02 -6.58 -16.77
C ASP A 62 0.66 -8.06 -16.55
N GLY A 63 0.39 -8.74 -17.67
CA GLY A 63 0.07 -10.16 -17.69
C GLY A 63 -1.41 -10.42 -17.38
N HIS A 64 -1.70 -11.58 -16.80
CA HIS A 64 -3.07 -11.96 -16.47
C HIS A 64 -3.55 -11.18 -15.23
N PRO A 65 -4.83 -10.74 -15.13
CA PRO A 65 -5.32 -9.96 -13.98
C PRO A 65 -5.07 -10.59 -12.60
N ILE A 66 -5.05 -11.93 -12.53
CA ILE A 66 -4.70 -12.67 -11.31
C ILE A 66 -3.24 -12.46 -10.90
N GLU A 67 -2.32 -12.42 -11.86
CA GLU A 67 -0.90 -12.18 -11.62
C GLU A 67 -0.65 -10.73 -11.21
N ALA A 68 -1.29 -9.77 -11.90
CA ALA A 68 -1.25 -8.35 -11.55
C ALA A 68 -1.81 -8.11 -10.14
N GLN A 69 -2.92 -8.78 -9.78
CA GLN A 69 -3.47 -8.74 -8.43
C GLN A 69 -2.49 -9.32 -7.39
N ALA A 70 -1.88 -10.47 -7.66
CA ALA A 70 -0.90 -11.06 -6.76
C ALA A 70 0.32 -10.14 -6.58
N SER A 71 0.78 -9.50 -7.66
CA SER A 71 1.88 -8.54 -7.64
C SER A 71 1.54 -7.27 -6.86
N HIS A 72 0.31 -6.74 -7.03
CA HIS A 72 -0.20 -5.63 -6.24
C HIS A 72 -0.18 -5.98 -4.74
N ALA A 73 -0.75 -7.13 -4.36
CA ALA A 73 -0.76 -7.59 -2.98
C ALA A 73 0.65 -7.76 -2.39
N PHE A 74 1.59 -8.30 -3.17
CA PHE A 74 2.99 -8.40 -2.79
C PHE A 74 3.62 -7.03 -2.54
N SER A 75 3.42 -6.07 -3.46
CA SER A 75 3.99 -4.72 -3.35
C SER A 75 3.49 -3.95 -2.12
N VAL A 76 2.19 -4.05 -1.83
CA VAL A 76 1.56 -3.46 -0.63
C VAL A 76 2.09 -4.13 0.63
N GLY A 77 2.24 -5.46 0.62
CA GLY A 77 2.85 -6.22 1.71
C GLY A 77 4.29 -5.78 1.97
N HIS A 78 5.08 -5.59 0.92
CA HIS A 78 6.46 -5.11 1.02
C HIS A 78 6.54 -3.70 1.62
N GLN A 79 5.70 -2.77 1.15
CA GLN A 79 5.66 -1.41 1.70
C GLN A 79 5.26 -1.41 3.19
N ARG A 80 4.27 -2.23 3.58
CA ARG A 80 3.87 -2.38 4.99
C ARG A 80 4.97 -3.00 5.84
N LEU A 81 5.69 -4.00 5.31
CA LEU A 81 6.83 -4.60 5.98
C LEU A 81 7.95 -3.57 6.17
N TRP A 82 8.26 -2.79 5.15
CA TRP A 82 9.25 -1.71 5.25
C TRP A 82 8.85 -0.65 6.29
N ASN A 83 7.57 -0.24 6.30
CA ASN A 83 7.04 0.65 7.33
C ASN A 83 7.15 0.02 8.73
N PHE A 84 6.93 -1.29 8.85
CA PHE A 84 7.03 -2.01 10.12
C PHE A 84 8.46 -2.08 10.64
N THR A 85 9.42 -2.42 9.79
CA THR A 85 10.83 -2.53 10.19
C THR A 85 11.49 -1.19 10.48
N ASN A 86 11.00 -0.10 9.88
CA ASN A 86 11.56 1.25 10.05
C ASN A 86 10.69 2.15 10.93
N GLY A 87 9.59 1.63 11.49
CA GLY A 87 8.52 2.43 12.05
C GLY A 87 8.25 2.26 13.54
N LYS A 88 7.22 2.95 14.02
CA LYS A 88 6.62 2.70 15.32
C LYS A 88 5.38 1.83 15.14
N VAL A 89 5.28 0.78 15.94
CA VAL A 89 4.12 -0.11 15.97
C VAL A 89 3.06 0.45 16.90
N LEU A 90 1.89 0.71 16.36
CA LEU A 90 0.72 1.13 17.11
C LEU A 90 -0.30 -0.02 17.12
N ASP A 91 -0.55 -0.58 18.30
CA ASP A 91 -1.64 -1.54 18.52
C ASP A 91 -2.97 -0.79 18.68
N ILE A 92 -3.87 -0.95 17.71
CA ILE A 92 -5.22 -0.35 17.76
C ILE A 92 -6.28 -1.35 18.23
N GLY A 93 -5.89 -2.51 18.76
CA GLY A 93 -6.80 -3.55 19.24
C GLY A 93 -7.73 -3.11 20.36
N LYS A 94 -7.38 -2.05 21.11
CA LYS A 94 -8.27 -1.45 22.13
C LYS A 94 -9.31 -0.48 21.55
N LEU A 95 -9.13 -0.01 20.31
CA LEU A 95 -9.99 0.98 19.66
C LEU A 95 -10.97 0.32 18.66
N ASN A 96 -10.66 -0.90 18.20
CA ASN A 96 -11.57 -1.74 17.43
C ASN A 96 -11.81 -3.06 18.18
N VAL A 97 -12.98 -3.20 18.81
CA VAL A 97 -13.43 -4.44 19.46
C VAL A 97 -13.60 -5.51 18.36
N GLY A 98 -12.57 -6.33 18.16
CA GLY A 98 -12.62 -7.52 17.29
C GLY A 98 -11.56 -7.62 16.20
N GLN A 99 -10.79 -6.56 15.93
CA GLN A 99 -9.66 -6.61 14.98
C GLN A 99 -8.43 -5.89 15.54
N ARG A 100 -7.40 -6.67 15.87
CA ARG A 100 -6.06 -6.14 16.16
C ARG A 100 -5.40 -5.81 14.82
N CYS A 101 -5.37 -4.53 14.45
CA CYS A 101 -4.48 -4.07 13.39
C CYS A 101 -3.23 -3.49 14.03
N ILE A 102 -2.07 -3.84 13.49
CA ILE A 102 -0.81 -3.18 13.77
C ILE A 102 -0.68 -2.06 12.75
N TYR A 103 -0.66 -0.82 13.21
CA TYR A 103 -0.41 0.33 12.36
C TYR A 103 1.06 0.72 12.44
N THR A 104 1.68 0.93 11.28
CA THR A 104 3.09 1.32 11.18
C THR A 104 3.31 2.38 10.12
N THR A 105 4.08 3.39 10.50
CA THR A 105 4.70 4.36 9.59
C THR A 105 6.18 4.39 9.90
N ALA A 106 7.02 4.48 8.88
CA ALA A 106 8.45 4.59 9.09
C ALA A 106 8.78 5.89 9.86
N GLN A 107 9.82 5.88 10.69
CA GLN A 107 10.26 7.07 11.42
C GLN A 107 10.97 8.08 10.51
N SER A 108 11.52 7.60 9.40
CA SER A 108 12.17 8.41 8.37
C SER A 108 12.30 7.64 7.05
N GLY A 109 12.70 8.35 6.00
CA GLY A 109 13.06 7.74 4.73
C GLY A 109 11.97 7.82 3.67
N MET A 110 12.37 7.43 2.46
CA MET A 110 11.53 7.40 1.26
C MET A 110 11.35 5.97 0.79
N PHE A 111 10.14 5.62 0.43
CA PHE A 111 9.80 4.37 -0.25
C PHE A 111 9.50 4.64 -1.71
N TYR A 112 10.06 3.82 -2.61
CA TYR A 112 9.91 3.92 -4.05
C TYR A 112 9.08 2.76 -4.56
N LEU A 113 7.86 3.06 -5.02
CA LEU A 113 7.00 2.06 -5.63
C LEU A 113 7.06 2.21 -7.15
N THR A 114 7.74 1.30 -7.83
CA THR A 114 7.76 1.26 -9.30
C THR A 114 6.59 0.42 -9.79
N ILE A 115 5.74 0.97 -10.64
CA ILE A 115 4.68 0.23 -11.35
C ILE A 115 5.12 0.04 -12.80
N LYS A 116 4.98 -1.18 -13.32
CA LYS A 116 5.36 -1.53 -14.70
C LYS A 116 4.22 -2.20 -15.45
N HIS A 117 4.02 -1.82 -16.71
CA HIS A 117 3.14 -2.49 -17.65
C HIS A 117 3.82 -2.55 -19.02
N GLY A 118 4.32 -3.74 -19.42
CA GLY A 118 5.16 -3.87 -20.61
C GLY A 118 6.40 -2.99 -20.51
N GLU A 119 6.64 -2.17 -21.53
CA GLU A 119 7.76 -1.21 -21.57
C GLU A 119 7.51 0.08 -20.74
N HIS A 120 6.25 0.32 -20.33
CA HIS A 120 5.88 1.52 -19.60
C HIS A 120 6.14 1.35 -18.11
N TRP A 121 6.66 2.39 -17.47
CA TRP A 121 6.89 2.39 -16.03
C TRP A 121 6.80 3.78 -15.43
N VAL A 122 6.40 3.81 -14.16
CA VAL A 122 6.41 5.02 -13.33
C VAL A 122 6.78 4.63 -11.90
N THR A 123 7.54 5.47 -11.21
CA THR A 123 7.89 5.27 -9.80
C THR A 123 7.27 6.36 -8.94
N LEU A 124 6.45 5.97 -7.97
CA LEU A 124 5.92 6.85 -6.94
C LEU A 124 6.94 7.05 -5.83
N VAL A 125 7.11 8.30 -5.39
CA VAL A 125 8.07 8.68 -4.34
C VAL A 125 7.30 8.98 -3.05
N ILE A 126 7.31 8.02 -2.11
CA ILE A 126 6.43 8.01 -0.94
C ILE A 126 7.23 8.31 0.34
N ASP A 127 6.79 9.27 1.14
CA ASP A 127 7.32 9.53 2.49
C ASP A 127 6.93 8.39 3.41
N GLY A 128 7.90 7.73 4.03
CA GLY A 128 7.60 6.66 4.98
C GLY A 128 6.88 7.11 6.24
N ARG A 129 7.02 8.40 6.62
CA ARG A 129 6.44 8.95 7.85
C ARG A 129 4.96 9.23 7.72
N GLU A 130 4.57 9.78 6.58
CA GLU A 130 3.20 10.23 6.32
C GLU A 130 2.45 9.27 5.39
N GLY A 131 3.18 8.37 4.72
CA GLY A 131 2.69 7.66 3.55
C GLY A 131 2.28 8.61 2.41
N TRP A 132 2.79 9.84 2.41
CA TRP A 132 2.46 10.87 1.43
C TRP A 132 3.29 10.70 0.16
N CYS A 133 2.66 10.76 -1.01
CA CYS A 133 3.40 10.72 -2.29
C CYS A 133 3.81 12.15 -2.68
N TYR A 134 5.12 12.43 -2.75
CA TYR A 134 5.63 13.73 -3.18
C TYR A 134 5.56 13.93 -4.69
N GLY A 135 5.49 12.85 -5.45
CA GLY A 135 5.48 12.92 -6.90
C GLY A 135 5.90 11.62 -7.55
N LEU A 136 6.31 11.72 -8.80
CA LEU A 136 6.60 10.58 -9.64
C LEU A 136 7.88 10.76 -10.45
N LEU A 137 8.48 9.62 -10.81
CA LEU A 137 9.65 9.50 -11.67
C LEU A 137 9.27 8.64 -12.87
N ASN A 138 9.66 9.06 -14.07
CA ASN A 138 9.55 8.27 -15.29
C ASN A 138 10.80 8.51 -16.15
N LYS A 139 10.81 7.99 -17.39
CA LYS A 139 11.90 8.17 -18.34
C LYS A 139 12.17 9.63 -18.74
N ASN A 140 11.17 10.50 -18.61
CA ASN A 140 11.21 11.91 -19.02
C ASN A 140 11.61 12.86 -17.88
N GLY A 141 11.67 12.39 -16.63
CA GLY A 141 12.18 13.18 -15.52
C GLY A 141 11.51 12.92 -14.17
N LYS A 142 11.63 13.91 -13.30
CA LYS A 142 11.06 13.90 -11.94
C LYS A 142 10.01 14.99 -11.83
N PHE A 143 8.81 14.62 -11.42
CA PHE A 143 7.67 15.53 -11.32
C PHE A 143 7.14 15.54 -9.90
N GLU A 144 7.08 16.72 -9.30
CA GLU A 144 6.71 16.90 -7.90
C GLU A 144 5.36 17.61 -7.80
N PHE A 145 4.48 17.13 -6.92
CA PHE A 145 3.23 17.83 -6.64
C PHE A 145 3.49 19.19 -5.99
N LYS A 146 2.60 20.16 -6.23
CA LYS A 146 2.68 21.44 -5.54
C LYS A 146 2.47 21.22 -4.04
N HIS A 147 3.40 21.75 -3.24
CA HIS A 147 3.28 21.81 -1.79
C HIS A 147 2.89 23.23 -1.36
N THR A 148 1.95 23.33 -0.41
CA THR A 148 1.48 24.62 0.11
C THR A 148 2.48 25.26 1.08
N GLN A 149 3.27 24.45 1.79
CA GLN A 149 4.16 24.92 2.85
C GLN A 149 5.61 25.13 2.40
N TYR A 150 6.07 24.44 1.35
CA TYR A 150 7.47 24.50 0.89
C TYR A 150 7.53 24.49 -0.64
N PRO A 151 8.46 25.23 -1.27
CA PRO A 151 8.59 25.25 -2.73
C PRO A 151 9.12 23.92 -3.29
N HIS A 152 9.92 23.18 -2.53
CA HIS A 152 10.38 21.84 -2.89
C HIS A 152 10.51 20.95 -1.66
N SER A 153 10.15 19.69 -1.83
CA SER A 153 10.51 18.60 -0.94
C SER A 153 12.01 18.36 -1.01
N LYS A 154 12.63 18.21 0.16
CA LYS A 154 14.05 17.83 0.27
C LYS A 154 14.37 16.50 -0.41
N TYR A 155 13.35 15.70 -0.74
CA TYR A 155 13.44 14.39 -1.36
C TYR A 155 13.25 14.40 -2.89
N MET A 156 12.72 15.49 -3.45
CA MET A 156 12.47 15.65 -4.90
C MET A 156 13.38 16.74 -5.49
N LYS A 157 14.67 16.74 -5.15
CA LYS A 157 15.62 17.74 -5.67
C LYS A 157 15.67 17.72 -7.20
N ARG A 158 15.68 18.92 -7.81
CA ARG A 158 15.71 19.15 -9.27
C ARG A 158 14.49 18.54 -9.99
N SER A 159 13.36 18.42 -9.30
CA SER A 159 12.08 18.07 -9.91
C SER A 159 11.49 19.26 -10.67
N LYS A 160 10.63 18.95 -11.64
CA LYS A 160 9.67 19.91 -12.18
C LYS A 160 8.44 19.91 -11.30
N ILE A 161 8.11 21.06 -10.70
CA ILE A 161 6.87 21.21 -9.92
C ILE A 161 5.69 21.21 -10.89
N LEU A 162 4.71 20.37 -10.61
CA LEU A 162 3.40 20.35 -11.25
C LEU A 162 2.63 21.59 -10.79
N LYS A 163 2.74 22.68 -11.58
CA LYS A 163 2.09 23.94 -11.24
C LYS A 163 0.58 23.72 -11.06
N ASN A 164 0.06 24.30 -9.98
CA ASN A 164 -1.36 24.28 -9.64
C ASN A 164 -1.98 22.89 -9.49
N VAL A 165 -1.17 21.83 -9.29
CA VAL A 165 -1.68 20.49 -8.96
C VAL A 165 -1.09 20.05 -7.63
N GLU A 166 -1.94 20.05 -6.61
CA GLU A 166 -1.62 19.49 -5.30
C GLU A 166 -1.80 17.97 -5.31
N GLY A 167 -1.01 17.24 -4.50
CA GLY A 167 -1.09 15.77 -4.38
C GLY A 167 -2.32 15.25 -3.64
N ASN A 168 -3.38 16.06 -3.48
CA ASN A 168 -4.61 15.69 -2.76
C ASN A 168 -5.77 15.40 -3.72
N TYR A 169 -6.81 14.73 -3.24
CA TYR A 169 -8.00 14.39 -4.03
C TYR A 169 -9.02 15.54 -4.16
N GLY A 170 -8.60 16.80 -3.97
CA GLY A 170 -9.44 17.98 -4.14
C GLY A 170 -9.59 18.39 -5.60
N LYS A 171 -10.51 19.35 -5.84
CA LYS A 171 -10.80 19.88 -7.18
C LYS A 171 -9.57 20.46 -7.89
N GLU A 172 -8.69 21.11 -7.13
CA GLU A 172 -7.42 21.68 -7.60
C GLU A 172 -6.25 20.66 -7.53
N GLY A 173 -6.51 19.44 -7.07
CA GLY A 173 -5.49 18.41 -6.86
C GLY A 173 -5.48 17.34 -7.95
N ILE A 174 -5.27 16.07 -7.61
CA ILE A 174 -5.22 14.98 -8.60
C ILE A 174 -6.61 14.46 -9.01
N CYS A 175 -7.69 14.86 -8.32
CA CYS A 175 -9.02 14.32 -8.56
C CYS A 175 -10.07 15.44 -8.73
N PRO A 176 -10.16 16.04 -9.92
CA PRO A 176 -11.01 17.21 -10.15
C PRO A 176 -12.51 16.94 -9.89
N ASP A 177 -12.99 15.73 -10.18
CA ASP A 177 -14.38 15.32 -9.93
C ASP A 177 -14.59 14.71 -8.53
N GLY A 178 -13.53 14.68 -7.72
CA GLY A 178 -13.52 14.17 -6.35
C GLY A 178 -13.31 12.66 -6.23
N LEU A 179 -12.78 12.27 -5.07
CA LEU A 179 -12.29 10.91 -4.76
C LEU A 179 -13.22 9.73 -5.13
N HIS A 180 -14.54 9.93 -5.11
CA HIS A 180 -15.50 8.90 -5.47
C HIS A 180 -15.48 8.52 -6.97
N MET A 181 -14.92 9.37 -7.82
CA MET A 181 -14.83 9.19 -9.27
C MET A 181 -13.52 8.55 -9.72
N VAL A 182 -12.59 8.24 -8.81
CA VAL A 182 -11.33 7.58 -9.16
C VAL A 182 -11.62 6.24 -9.82
N ARG A 183 -11.05 6.01 -11.00
CA ARG A 183 -11.27 4.77 -11.78
C ARG A 183 -10.39 3.66 -11.20
N MET A 184 -10.98 2.48 -10.99
CA MET A 184 -10.34 1.39 -10.26
C MET A 184 -10.58 0.05 -10.96
N GLY A 185 -9.57 -0.54 -11.57
CA GLY A 185 -9.66 -1.84 -12.21
C GLY A 185 -8.37 -2.15 -12.95
N PHE A 186 -8.32 -3.29 -13.65
CA PHE A 186 -7.13 -3.69 -14.40
C PHE A 186 -6.84 -2.71 -15.56
N VAL A 187 -7.84 -2.40 -16.37
CA VAL A 187 -7.67 -1.44 -17.49
C VAL A 187 -7.36 -0.01 -17.00
N PRO A 188 -8.07 0.56 -16.00
CA PRO A 188 -7.68 1.86 -15.44
C PRO A 188 -6.26 1.94 -14.90
N GLU A 189 -5.75 0.85 -14.31
CA GLU A 189 -4.38 0.75 -13.82
C GLU A 189 -3.37 0.78 -14.98
N GLU A 190 -3.58 -0.05 -16.00
CA GLU A 190 -2.76 -0.07 -17.22
C GLU A 190 -2.68 1.33 -17.85
N VAL A 191 -3.84 1.96 -18.08
CA VAL A 191 -3.91 3.30 -18.68
C VAL A 191 -3.17 4.32 -17.82
N ALA A 192 -3.30 4.24 -16.49
CA ALA A 192 -2.59 5.15 -15.60
C ALA A 192 -1.07 4.99 -15.69
N VAL A 193 -0.55 3.76 -15.81
CA VAL A 193 0.88 3.50 -15.98
C VAL A 193 1.37 4.06 -17.32
N GLN A 194 0.64 3.84 -18.41
CA GLN A 194 1.00 4.35 -19.74
C GLN A 194 1.03 5.89 -19.76
N VAL A 195 -0.05 6.53 -19.31
CA VAL A 195 -0.15 8.00 -19.27
C VAL A 195 0.98 8.62 -18.45
N LEU A 196 1.27 8.07 -17.28
CA LEU A 196 2.32 8.61 -16.41
C LEU A 196 3.74 8.26 -16.89
N SER A 197 3.93 7.13 -17.57
CA SER A 197 5.22 6.76 -18.19
C SER A 197 5.61 7.73 -19.30
N GLU A 198 4.64 8.18 -20.09
CA GLU A 198 4.86 9.08 -21.23
C GLU A 198 4.77 10.57 -20.89
N TYR A 199 4.46 10.93 -19.65
CA TYR A 199 4.32 12.33 -19.26
C TYR A 199 5.64 13.11 -19.35
N HIS A 200 5.61 14.31 -19.95
CA HIS A 200 6.78 15.16 -20.20
C HIS A 200 6.79 16.46 -19.37
N GLY A 201 5.87 16.60 -18.42
CA GLY A 201 5.79 17.82 -17.60
C GLY A 201 5.01 18.95 -18.23
N GLN A 202 4.00 18.66 -19.07
CA GLN A 202 3.16 19.68 -19.69
C GLN A 202 2.55 20.64 -18.65
N ASP A 203 2.43 21.93 -19.03
CA ASP A 203 1.86 23.00 -18.19
C ASP A 203 0.83 23.77 -19.05
N PRO A 204 -0.47 23.77 -18.72
CA PRO A 204 -1.08 23.14 -17.54
C PRO A 204 -1.01 21.61 -17.57
N VAL A 205 -1.03 20.99 -16.38
CA VAL A 205 -1.00 19.53 -16.25
C VAL A 205 -2.30 18.92 -16.84
N PRO A 206 -2.21 17.99 -17.79
CA PRO A 206 -3.37 17.36 -18.42
C PRO A 206 -4.29 16.67 -17.41
N ARG A 207 -5.60 16.68 -17.69
CA ARG A 207 -6.60 16.03 -16.82
C ARG A 207 -6.32 14.54 -16.63
N GLU A 208 -6.00 13.84 -17.71
CA GLU A 208 -5.65 12.41 -17.69
C GLU A 208 -4.45 12.10 -16.80
N VAL A 209 -3.44 12.99 -16.73
CA VAL A 209 -2.28 12.84 -15.84
C VAL A 209 -2.70 12.98 -14.38
N ARG A 210 -3.60 13.91 -14.08
CA ARG A 210 -4.17 14.09 -12.73
C ARG A 210 -4.96 12.83 -12.33
N GLU A 211 -5.85 12.37 -13.19
CA GLU A 211 -6.67 11.17 -12.96
C GLU A 211 -5.82 9.90 -12.80
N ALA A 212 -4.78 9.74 -13.63
CA ALA A 212 -3.83 8.62 -13.53
C ALA A 212 -3.06 8.65 -12.20
N CYS A 213 -2.64 9.84 -11.73
CA CYS A 213 -2.08 10.00 -10.39
C CYS A 213 -3.07 9.52 -9.32
N ALA A 214 -4.34 9.93 -9.41
CA ALA A 214 -5.36 9.52 -8.45
C ALA A 214 -5.53 7.99 -8.40
N THR A 215 -5.55 7.32 -9.55
CA THR A 215 -5.61 5.85 -9.63
C THR A 215 -4.40 5.21 -8.94
N LEU A 216 -3.18 5.57 -9.33
CA LEU A 216 -1.99 4.90 -8.75
C LEU A 216 -1.76 5.25 -7.28
N LEU A 217 -2.17 6.43 -6.81
CA LEU A 217 -2.12 6.77 -5.38
C LEU A 217 -3.11 5.92 -4.58
N MET A 218 -4.29 5.62 -5.13
CA MET A 218 -5.25 4.71 -4.50
C MET A 218 -4.73 3.27 -4.40
N TYR A 219 -4.04 2.78 -5.43
CA TYR A 219 -3.45 1.44 -5.42
C TYR A 219 -2.18 1.34 -4.59
N GLY A 220 -1.30 2.35 -4.60
CA GLY A 220 -0.05 2.32 -3.86
C GLY A 220 -0.20 2.80 -2.41
N PRO A 221 0.07 4.09 -2.13
CA PRO A 221 0.13 4.62 -0.77
C PRO A 221 -1.15 4.44 0.03
N GLU A 222 -2.34 4.57 -0.55
CA GLU A 222 -3.59 4.38 0.21
C GLU A 222 -3.82 2.91 0.59
N SER A 223 -3.54 1.97 -0.31
CA SER A 223 -3.59 0.53 0.01
C SER A 223 -2.61 0.18 1.13
N ALA A 224 -1.41 0.76 1.13
CA ALA A 224 -0.44 0.51 2.20
C ALA A 224 -0.95 1.00 3.56
N LYS A 225 -1.61 2.17 3.60
CA LYS A 225 -2.17 2.79 4.82
C LYS A 225 -3.38 2.06 5.38
N LEU A 226 -4.34 1.71 4.53
CA LEU A 226 -5.66 1.22 4.94
C LEU A 226 -5.95 -0.15 4.36
N TYR A 227 -6.31 -1.10 5.23
CA TYR A 227 -6.73 -2.43 4.79
C TYR A 227 -7.95 -2.39 3.86
N GLU A 228 -8.91 -1.51 4.12
CA GLU A 228 -10.09 -1.36 3.25
C GLU A 228 -9.75 -0.78 1.88
N ALA A 229 -8.77 0.14 1.82
CA ALA A 229 -8.25 0.65 0.55
C ALA A 229 -7.60 -0.50 -0.23
N PHE A 230 -6.71 -1.25 0.42
CA PHE A 230 -6.06 -2.43 -0.15
C PHE A 230 -7.07 -3.46 -0.65
N TYR A 231 -8.04 -3.85 0.18
CA TYR A 231 -9.03 -4.85 -0.21
C TYR A 231 -9.89 -4.34 -1.37
N GLY A 232 -10.26 -3.05 -1.38
CA GLY A 232 -10.97 -2.39 -2.47
C GLY A 232 -10.20 -2.40 -3.79
N SER A 233 -8.98 -1.86 -3.78
CA SER A 233 -8.10 -1.77 -4.96
C SER A 233 -7.67 -3.14 -5.47
N ASN A 234 -7.28 -4.05 -4.57
CA ASN A 234 -6.84 -5.38 -4.96
C ASN A 234 -7.97 -6.20 -5.57
N SER A 235 -9.19 -6.11 -5.02
CA SER A 235 -10.34 -6.81 -5.60
C SER A 235 -10.77 -6.20 -6.93
N SER A 236 -10.66 -4.88 -7.13
CA SER A 236 -11.09 -4.24 -8.37
C SER A 236 -10.32 -4.69 -9.61
N ILE A 237 -9.07 -5.17 -9.46
CA ILE A 237 -8.27 -5.75 -10.56
C ILE A 237 -9.00 -6.91 -11.25
N LEU A 238 -9.80 -7.70 -10.52
CA LEU A 238 -10.45 -8.89 -11.09
C LEU A 238 -11.86 -8.63 -11.65
N VAL A 239 -12.45 -7.45 -11.42
CA VAL A 239 -13.89 -7.21 -11.66
C VAL A 239 -14.18 -5.96 -12.49
N ASP A 240 -13.17 -5.37 -13.14
CA ASP A 240 -13.29 -4.23 -14.07
C ASP A 240 -14.36 -3.19 -13.68
N LYS A 241 -14.22 -2.60 -12.49
CA LYS A 241 -15.11 -1.50 -12.09
C LYS A 241 -14.57 -0.16 -12.58
N VAL A 242 -15.45 0.82 -12.77
CA VAL A 242 -15.07 2.08 -13.42
C VAL A 242 -15.05 3.26 -12.44
N ALA A 243 -15.49 3.11 -11.18
CA ALA A 243 -15.35 4.15 -10.16
C ALA A 243 -15.27 3.61 -8.71
N LEU A 244 -14.46 4.27 -7.87
CA LEU A 244 -14.23 3.93 -6.46
C LEU A 244 -15.51 3.98 -5.63
N GLY A 245 -16.34 5.00 -5.84
CA GLY A 245 -17.61 5.20 -5.12
C GLY A 245 -18.59 4.05 -5.32
N THR A 246 -18.58 3.43 -6.50
CA THR A 246 -19.42 2.27 -6.84
C THR A 246 -18.86 0.97 -6.27
N HIS A 247 -17.53 0.88 -6.09
CA HIS A 247 -16.88 -0.30 -5.55
C HIS A 247 -16.86 -0.33 -4.00
N ARG A 248 -16.67 0.83 -3.35
CA ARG A 248 -16.57 0.99 -1.89
C ARG A 248 -17.13 2.34 -1.42
N VAL A 249 -18.44 2.42 -1.21
CA VAL A 249 -19.16 3.65 -0.84
C VAL A 249 -18.58 4.36 0.41
N SER A 250 -18.08 3.62 1.40
CA SER A 250 -17.56 4.17 2.66
C SER A 250 -16.10 4.65 2.61
N LEU A 251 -15.32 4.17 1.64
CA LEU A 251 -13.86 4.35 1.60
C LEU A 251 -13.44 5.81 1.37
N PRO A 252 -14.08 6.59 0.46
CA PRO A 252 -13.77 8.02 0.30
C PRO A 252 -13.97 8.87 1.56
N ARG A 253 -14.90 8.49 2.44
CA ARG A 253 -15.13 9.21 3.71
C ARG A 253 -14.01 8.93 4.72
N ARG A 254 -13.49 7.70 4.75
CA ARG A 254 -12.44 7.27 5.69
C ARG A 254 -11.07 7.82 5.30
N LEU A 255 -10.74 7.81 4.01
CA LEU A 255 -9.49 8.40 3.49
C LEU A 255 -9.36 9.89 3.85
N ARG A 256 -10.44 10.67 3.72
CA ARG A 256 -10.45 12.09 4.11
C ARG A 256 -10.22 12.34 5.60
N LYS A 257 -10.43 11.34 6.46
CA LYS A 257 -10.27 11.44 7.91
C LYS A 257 -8.99 10.80 8.43
N TRP A 258 -8.08 10.40 7.54
CA TRP A 258 -6.87 9.66 7.91
C TRP A 258 -6.07 10.32 9.04
N ASN A 259 -5.71 11.61 8.88
CA ASN A 259 -4.95 12.35 9.88
C ASN A 259 -5.73 12.45 11.20
N THR A 260 -7.03 12.75 11.16
CA THR A 260 -7.87 12.80 12.35
C THR A 260 -7.92 11.45 13.09
N MET A 261 -7.94 10.33 12.36
CA MET A 261 -7.85 9.00 12.95
C MET A 261 -6.47 8.79 13.58
N ALA A 262 -5.38 9.07 12.87
CA ALA A 262 -4.01 8.93 13.38
C ALA A 262 -3.75 9.78 14.65
N ASP A 263 -4.25 11.01 14.68
CA ASP A 263 -4.13 11.92 15.82
C ASP A 263 -4.93 11.40 17.02
N SER A 264 -6.17 10.94 16.81
CA SER A 264 -7.00 10.37 17.87
C SER A 264 -6.40 9.10 18.49
N LEU A 265 -5.79 8.26 17.66
CA LEU A 265 -5.09 7.04 18.08
C LEU A 265 -3.86 7.40 18.94
N SER A 266 -3.07 8.37 18.49
CA SER A 266 -1.88 8.85 19.21
C SER A 266 -2.24 9.51 20.55
N ALA A 267 -3.29 10.34 20.58
CA ALA A 267 -3.77 11.00 21.79
C ALA A 267 -4.31 10.01 22.83
N SER A 268 -5.00 8.95 22.39
CA SER A 268 -5.55 7.92 23.30
C SER A 268 -4.47 7.16 24.09
N GLN A 269 -3.24 7.08 23.57
CA GLN A 269 -2.10 6.47 24.26
C GLN A 269 -1.49 7.40 25.32
N CYS A 270 -1.42 8.72 25.05
CA CYS A 270 -0.92 9.69 26.02
C CYS A 270 -1.79 9.77 27.27
N THR A 271 -3.10 9.60 27.13
CA THR A 271 -4.04 9.59 28.28
C THR A 271 -4.03 8.30 29.11
N GLN A 272 -3.38 7.23 28.65
CA GLN A 272 -3.31 5.93 29.35
C GLN A 272 -1.95 5.63 29.98
N ALA A 273 -0.98 6.56 29.86
CA ALA A 273 0.34 6.45 30.48
C ALA A 273 0.50 7.33 31.74
N GLY A 274 -0.61 7.84 32.28
CA GLY A 274 -0.70 8.60 33.54
C GLY A 274 -1.40 7.81 34.63
#